data_AF-A0A6G1H7F1-F1
#
_entry.id   AF-A0A6G1H7F1-F1
#
_cell.length_a   1.000
_cell.length_b   1.000
_cell.length_c   1.000
_cell.angle_alpha   90.00
_cell.angle_beta   90.00
_cell.angle_gamma   90.00
#
_symmetry.space_group_name_H-M   'P 1'
#
loop_
_entity.id
_entity.type
_entity.pdbx_description
1 polymer ?
#
loop_
_entity_poly.entity_id
_entity_poly.type
_entity_poly.pdbx_seq_one_letter_code
_entity_poly.pdbx_strand_id
1 'polypeptide(L)'
;MAYTKRQITTAVSIIYLIVLTALAGFATHQVREFSLPIPSLLSILTVFLPAISGLTLETTFTRTPSKLLKPKKKSTVPRFSRAFLISVFILTVYETAVAALLGEHIGPTGGLRCGLDETWRRLYSKKDSDAIRRIQDAGDCCGLHSGLDMAWPFPAKGVRPDRCLERFERTASCFEGWRAREQSVAGLMLAVVIGVFLWECSLRS
;
A
#
# COMPACT_ATOMS: atom_id res chain seq x y z
N MET A 1 26.92 6.51 29.76
CA MET A 1 26.27 5.21 29.43
C MET A 1 26.63 4.88 28.00
N ALA A 2 27.42 3.82 27.75
CA ALA A 2 27.77 3.41 26.39
C ALA A 2 26.68 2.48 25.86
N TYR A 3 25.93 2.95 24.85
CA TYR A 3 24.95 2.12 24.18
C TYR A 3 25.66 0.99 23.42
N THR A 4 25.19 -0.24 23.60
CA THR A 4 25.72 -1.37 22.84
C THR A 4 25.25 -1.25 21.38
N LYS A 5 26.12 -1.62 20.42
CA LYS A 5 25.78 -1.58 18.98
C LYS A 5 24.43 -2.26 18.68
N ARG A 6 24.10 -3.33 19.41
CA ARG A 6 22.80 -4.03 19.31
C ARG A 6 21.60 -3.15 19.67
N GLN A 7 21.68 -2.36 20.74
CA GLN A 7 20.59 -1.46 21.14
C GLN A 7 20.34 -0.35 20.12
N ILE A 8 21.40 0.11 19.45
CA ILE A 8 21.29 1.11 18.39
C ILE A 8 20.61 0.49 17.17
N THR A 9 21.00 -0.71 16.76
CA THR A 9 20.39 -1.42 15.63
C THR A 9 18.91 -1.71 15.86
N THR A 10 18.51 -2.18 17.04
CA THR A 10 17.09 -2.46 17.35
C THR A 10 16.26 -1.18 17.39
N ALA A 11 16.78 -0.11 18.00
CA ALA A 11 16.09 1.19 18.03
C ALA A 11 15.87 1.76 16.61
N VAL A 12 16.88 1.69 15.75
CA VAL A 12 16.78 2.14 14.35
C VAL A 12 15.76 1.29 13.57
N SER A 13 15.78 -0.03 13.75
CA SER A 13 14.82 -0.94 13.14
C SER A 13 13.38 -0.65 13.54
N ILE A 14 13.12 -0.41 14.83
CA ILE A 14 11.78 -0.08 15.32
C ILE A 14 11.29 1.24 14.69
N ILE A 15 12.14 2.27 14.68
CA ILE A 15 11.80 3.57 14.08
C ILE A 15 11.48 3.39 12.58
N TYR A 16 12.30 2.61 11.86
CA TYR A 16 12.10 2.33 10.45
C TYR A 16 10.77 1.62 10.17
N LEU A 17 10.41 0.59 10.94
CA LEU A 17 9.13 -0.11 10.82
C LEU A 17 7.93 0.79 11.15
N ILE A 18 8.06 1.68 12.14
CA ILE A 18 7.01 2.67 12.47
C ILE A 18 6.78 3.61 11.28
N VAL A 19 7.85 4.12 10.66
CA VAL A 19 7.75 4.98 9.48
C VAL A 19 7.06 4.26 8.32
N LEU A 20 7.44 3.01 8.03
CA LEU A 20 6.79 2.20 6.99
C LEU A 20 5.30 1.94 7.28
N THR A 21 4.96 1.68 8.55
CA THR A 21 3.57 1.49 8.97
C THR A 21 2.75 2.77 8.81
N ALA A 22 3.34 3.93 9.13
CA ALA A 22 2.69 5.23 8.95
C ALA A 22 2.44 5.53 7.46
N LEU A 23 3.41 5.22 6.58
CA LEU A 23 3.25 5.35 5.13
C LEU A 23 2.16 4.43 4.57
N ALA A 24 2.09 3.18 5.03
CA ALA A 24 1.02 2.24 4.66
C ALA A 24 -0.36 2.72 5.14
N GLY A 25 -0.43 3.28 6.35
CA GLY A 25 -1.64 3.89 6.90
C GLY A 25 -2.09 5.09 6.07
N PHE A 26 -1.17 5.97 5.69
CA PHE A 26 -1.44 7.11 4.80
C PHE A 26 -1.95 6.65 3.44
N ALA A 27 -1.31 5.66 2.82
CA ALA A 27 -1.76 5.09 1.55
C ALA A 27 -3.18 4.49 1.66
N THR A 28 -3.49 3.82 2.77
CA THR A 28 -4.83 3.25 3.03
C THR A 28 -5.89 4.33 3.23
N HIS A 29 -5.54 5.44 3.89
CA HIS A 29 -6.42 6.59 4.02
C HIS A 29 -6.79 7.14 2.63
N GLN A 30 -5.78 7.33 1.77
CA GLN A 30 -5.97 7.81 0.40
C GLN A 30 -6.86 6.86 -0.43
N VAL A 31 -6.69 5.54 -0.30
CA VAL A 31 -7.56 4.56 -0.99
C VAL A 31 -9.02 4.73 -0.60
N ARG A 32 -9.31 4.91 0.70
CA ARG A 32 -10.68 5.08 1.20
C ARG A 32 -11.27 6.43 0.81
N GLU A 33 -10.45 7.48 0.87
CA GLU A 33 -10.88 8.83 0.56
C GLU A 33 -11.19 9.00 -0.94
N PHE A 34 -10.42 8.35 -1.81
CA PHE A 34 -10.55 8.44 -3.26
C PHE A 34 -11.22 7.23 -3.93
N SER A 35 -11.76 6.29 -3.15
CA SER A 35 -12.45 5.08 -3.63
C SER A 35 -11.66 4.30 -4.70
N LEU A 36 -10.35 4.18 -4.53
CA LEU A 36 -9.50 3.47 -5.50
C LEU A 36 -9.89 1.98 -5.55
N PRO A 37 -9.81 1.32 -6.72
CA PRO A 37 -10.05 -0.11 -6.87
C PRO A 37 -8.92 -0.99 -6.31
N ILE A 38 -8.27 -0.57 -5.22
CA ILE A 38 -7.27 -1.38 -4.53
C ILE A 38 -8.03 -2.22 -3.49
N PRO A 39 -7.99 -3.56 -3.56
CA PRO A 39 -8.76 -4.40 -2.66
C PRO A 39 -8.30 -4.20 -1.22
N SER A 40 -9.27 -3.96 -0.33
CA SER A 40 -9.07 -3.65 1.09
C SER A 40 -8.18 -4.66 1.83
N LEU A 41 -8.14 -5.91 1.33
CA LEU A 41 -7.30 -6.99 1.86
C LEU A 41 -5.79 -6.69 1.70
N LEU A 42 -5.38 -6.10 0.58
CA LEU A 42 -3.98 -5.74 0.33
C LEU A 42 -3.54 -4.60 1.27
N SER A 43 -4.36 -3.56 1.44
CA SER A 43 -4.03 -2.46 2.37
C SER A 43 -3.87 -2.95 3.80
N ILE A 44 -4.79 -3.79 4.28
CA ILE A 44 -4.75 -4.32 5.64
C ILE A 44 -3.47 -5.14 5.84
N LEU A 45 -3.16 -6.04 4.92
CA LEU A 45 -1.97 -6.86 5.04
C LEU A 45 -0.67 -6.04 4.96
N THR A 46 -0.59 -5.04 4.08
CA THR A 46 0.59 -4.17 3.98
C THR A 46 0.83 -3.39 5.28
N VAL A 47 -0.23 -3.02 6.00
CA VAL A 47 -0.12 -2.36 7.31
C VAL A 47 0.37 -3.31 8.40
N PHE A 48 0.02 -4.60 8.34
CA PHE A 48 0.42 -5.58 9.35
C PHE A 48 1.80 -6.21 9.09
N LEU A 49 2.32 -6.14 7.86
CA LEU A 49 3.63 -6.68 7.48
C LEU A 49 4.78 -6.23 8.38
N PRO A 50 4.96 -4.93 8.65
CA PRO A 50 6.05 -4.44 9.50
C PRO A 50 5.98 -4.98 10.93
N ALA A 51 4.76 -5.18 11.46
CA ALA A 51 4.55 -5.71 12.80
C ALA A 51 4.86 -7.21 12.88
N ILE A 52 4.45 -7.99 11.87
CA ILE A 52 4.68 -9.44 11.82
C ILE A 52 6.17 -9.74 11.58
N SER A 53 6.83 -9.00 10.69
CA SER A 53 8.27 -9.12 10.43
C SER A 53 9.10 -8.71 11.66
N GLY A 54 8.75 -7.61 12.33
CA GLY A 54 9.37 -7.19 13.58
C GLY A 54 9.29 -8.25 14.69
N LEU A 55 8.11 -8.86 14.88
CA LEU A 55 7.90 -9.89 15.91
C LEU A 55 8.63 -11.20 15.63
N THR A 56 8.71 -11.61 14.36
CA THR A 56 9.39 -12.88 13.99
C THR A 56 10.92 -12.78 14.10
N LEU A 57 11.49 -11.60 13.84
CA LEU A 57 12.94 -11.38 13.86
C LEU A 57 13.49 -11.05 15.26
N GLU A 58 12.78 -10.26 16.08
CA GLU A 58 13.21 -9.94 17.45
C GLU A 58 13.14 -11.16 18.39
N THR A 59 12.12 -12.02 18.23
CA THR A 59 11.97 -13.24 19.04
C THR A 59 13.07 -14.28 18.78
N THR A 60 13.77 -14.20 17.65
CA THR A 60 14.89 -15.09 17.33
C THR A 60 16.25 -14.51 17.71
N PHE A 61 16.47 -13.19 17.59
CA PHE A 61 17.72 -12.55 18.02
C PHE A 61 17.90 -12.58 19.55
N THR A 62 16.81 -12.42 20.32
CA THR A 62 16.82 -12.49 21.79
C THR A 62 16.94 -13.91 22.33
N ARG A 63 16.53 -14.91 21.56
CA ARG A 63 16.56 -16.34 21.94
C ARG A 63 17.80 -17.07 21.41
N THR A 64 18.92 -16.36 21.27
CA THR A 64 20.24 -17.00 21.22
C THR A 64 20.79 -17.00 22.64
N PRO A 65 20.57 -18.05 23.45
CA PRO A 65 21.21 -18.14 24.75
C PRO A 65 22.72 -18.24 24.50
N SER A 66 23.42 -17.13 24.73
CA SER A 66 24.84 -17.11 25.02
C SER A 66 25.08 -17.88 26.31
N LYS A 67 25.04 -19.22 26.24
CA LYS A 67 25.61 -20.08 27.28
C LYS A 67 26.95 -20.62 26.78
N LEU A 68 27.95 -19.78 27.06
CA LEU A 68 29.35 -20.13 27.27
C LEU A 68 29.47 -21.45 28.07
N LEU A 69 30.02 -22.49 27.43
CA LEU A 69 31.19 -23.29 27.84
C LEU A 69 31.13 -24.68 27.18
N LYS A 70 31.79 -24.83 26.02
CA LYS A 70 32.62 -25.98 25.63
C LYS A 70 33.14 -25.80 24.20
N PRO A 71 34.47 -25.87 23.95
CA PRO A 71 35.01 -25.78 22.61
C PRO A 71 34.97 -27.17 21.97
N LYS A 72 34.25 -27.34 20.87
CA LYS A 72 34.57 -28.37 19.88
C LYS A 72 34.40 -27.80 18.47
N LYS A 73 35.53 -27.71 17.77
CA LYS A 73 35.61 -27.47 16.33
C LYS A 73 34.69 -28.46 15.60
N LYS A 74 33.67 -27.94 14.90
CA LYS A 74 33.20 -28.38 13.58
C LYS A 74 32.11 -27.41 13.13
N SER A 75 32.34 -26.78 11.98
CA SER A 75 31.43 -25.92 11.19
C SER A 75 30.05 -25.72 11.82
N THR A 76 29.90 -24.65 12.60
CA THR A 76 28.61 -24.29 13.18
C THR A 76 27.85 -23.45 12.18
N VAL A 77 27.22 -24.13 11.21
CA VAL A 77 26.16 -23.52 10.42
C VAL A 77 25.07 -23.09 11.42
N PRO A 78 24.65 -21.82 11.47
CA PRO A 78 23.59 -21.39 12.38
C PRO A 78 22.34 -22.21 12.06
N ARG A 79 21.97 -23.12 12.98
CA ARG A 79 20.82 -24.01 12.82
C ARG A 79 19.57 -23.21 13.17
N PHE A 80 19.11 -22.41 12.22
CA PHE A 80 17.79 -21.79 12.28
C PHE A 80 16.73 -22.88 12.50
N SER A 81 15.76 -22.63 13.39
CA SER A 81 14.68 -23.57 13.61
C SER A 81 13.89 -23.74 12.29
N ARG A 82 13.43 -24.97 11.99
CA ARG A 82 12.63 -25.20 10.77
C ARG A 82 11.39 -24.29 10.74
N ALA A 83 10.81 -24.03 11.91
CA ALA A 83 9.70 -23.09 12.07
C ALA A 83 10.07 -21.66 11.60
N PHE A 84 11.26 -21.16 11.94
CA PHE A 84 11.72 -19.84 11.48
C PHE A 84 11.88 -19.78 9.96
N LEU A 85 12.49 -20.80 9.36
CA LEU A 85 12.66 -20.85 7.90
C LEU A 85 11.31 -20.90 7.17
N ILE A 86 10.35 -21.64 7.71
CA ILE A 86 8.99 -21.72 7.16
C ILE A 86 8.28 -20.37 7.29
N SER A 87 8.36 -19.69 8.44
CA SER A 87 7.74 -18.37 8.64
C SER A 87 8.31 -17.33 7.68
N VAL A 88 9.63 -17.28 7.51
CA VAL A 88 10.28 -16.35 6.55
C VAL A 88 9.91 -16.68 5.11
N PHE A 89 9.84 -17.97 4.77
CA PHE A 89 9.41 -18.39 3.43
C PHE A 89 7.96 -17.97 3.14
N ILE A 90 7.05 -18.14 4.09
CA ILE A 90 5.66 -17.71 3.94
C ILE A 90 5.58 -16.18 3.78
N LEU A 91 6.32 -15.43 4.59
CA LEU A 91 6.35 -13.96 4.51
C LEU A 91 6.87 -13.46 3.17
N THR A 92 7.98 -14.02 2.68
CA THR A 92 8.57 -13.63 1.37
C THR A 92 7.67 -14.01 0.19
N VAL A 93 7.03 -15.18 0.20
CA VAL A 93 6.03 -15.55 -0.81
C VAL A 93 4.83 -14.60 -0.75
N TYR A 94 4.41 -14.22 0.45
CA TYR A 94 3.32 -13.27 0.65
C TYR A 94 3.68 -11.88 0.10
N GLU A 95 4.86 -11.35 0.45
CA GLU A 95 5.37 -10.06 -0.05
C GLU A 95 5.48 -10.02 -1.56
N THR A 96 6.04 -11.07 -2.17
CA THR A 96 6.19 -11.16 -3.63
C THR A 96 4.84 -11.20 -4.33
N ALA A 97 3.85 -11.91 -3.78
CA ALA A 97 2.48 -11.91 -4.31
C ALA A 97 1.84 -10.52 -4.22
N VAL A 98 2.00 -9.82 -3.09
CA VAL A 98 1.50 -8.44 -2.93
C VAL A 98 2.19 -7.49 -3.90
N ALA A 99 3.51 -7.57 -4.03
CA ALA A 99 4.27 -6.74 -4.96
C ALA A 99 3.85 -6.97 -6.41
N ALA A 100 3.59 -8.24 -6.79
CA ALA A 100 3.09 -8.57 -8.12
C ALA A 100 1.71 -7.95 -8.38
N LEU A 101 0.77 -8.09 -7.43
CA LEU A 101 -0.57 -7.50 -7.53
C LEU A 101 -0.52 -5.96 -7.59
N LEU A 102 0.29 -5.32 -6.75
CA LEU A 102 0.51 -3.87 -6.82
C LEU A 102 1.16 -3.44 -8.14
N GLY A 103 2.03 -4.29 -8.70
CA GLY A 103 2.64 -4.07 -10.01
C GLY A 103 1.61 -4.00 -11.15
N GLU A 104 0.52 -4.76 -11.06
CA GLU A 104 -0.58 -4.66 -12.03
C GLU A 104 -1.28 -3.30 -11.99
N HIS A 105 -1.32 -2.64 -10.82
CA HIS A 105 -1.88 -1.30 -10.65
C HIS A 105 -0.92 -0.16 -11.06
N ILE A 106 0.36 -0.45 -11.26
CA ILE A 106 1.38 0.53 -11.69
C ILE A 106 1.62 0.43 -13.21
N GLY A 107 1.35 -0.73 -13.80
CA GLY A 107 1.57 -0.99 -15.23
C GLY A 107 0.76 -0.08 -16.16
N PRO A 108 1.28 0.24 -17.36
CA PRO A 108 0.57 1.05 -18.36
C PRO A 108 -0.60 0.30 -19.04
N THR A 109 -0.88 -0.94 -18.63
CA THR A 109 -1.79 -1.85 -19.32
C THR A 109 -3.25 -1.38 -19.22
N GLY A 110 -4.05 -1.74 -20.23
CA GLY A 110 -5.47 -1.40 -20.29
C GLY A 110 -6.30 -1.89 -19.11
N GLY A 111 -5.76 -2.82 -18.29
CA GLY A 111 -6.40 -3.28 -17.05
C GLY A 111 -6.65 -2.17 -16.03
N LEU A 112 -5.72 -1.21 -15.90
CA LEU A 112 -5.91 -0.07 -15.00
C LEU A 112 -7.06 0.84 -15.46
N ARG A 113 -7.19 1.02 -16.78
CA ARG A 113 -8.30 1.78 -17.38
C ARG A 113 -9.64 1.09 -17.11
N CYS A 114 -9.74 -0.20 -17.42
CA CYS A 114 -10.95 -0.99 -17.20
C CYS A 114 -11.37 -1.04 -15.73
N GLY A 115 -10.43 -1.16 -14.79
CA GLY A 115 -10.71 -1.16 -13.35
C GLY A 115 -11.26 0.17 -12.83
N LEU A 116 -10.67 1.29 -13.29
CA LEU A 116 -11.18 2.64 -12.99
C LEU A 116 -12.58 2.85 -13.56
N ASP A 117 -12.78 2.45 -14.82
CA ASP A 117 -14.06 2.55 -15.51
C ASP A 117 -15.16 1.77 -14.80
N GLU A 118 -14.90 0.52 -14.43
CA GLU A 118 -15.87 -0.31 -13.73
C GLU A 118 -16.21 0.27 -12.35
N THR A 119 -15.21 0.78 -11.64
CA THR A 119 -15.38 1.35 -10.30
C THR A 119 -16.19 2.63 -10.34
N TRP A 120 -15.86 3.55 -11.26
CA TRP A 120 -16.64 4.77 -11.47
C TRP A 120 -18.08 4.45 -11.87
N ARG A 121 -18.27 3.52 -12.82
CA ARG A 121 -19.60 3.08 -13.24
C ARG A 121 -20.41 2.49 -12.09
N ARG A 122 -19.77 1.76 -11.18
CA ARG A 122 -20.40 1.20 -9.97
C ARG A 122 -20.84 2.29 -9.00
N LEU A 123 -19.99 3.29 -8.74
CA LEU A 123 -20.32 4.45 -7.91
C LEU A 123 -21.47 5.26 -8.50
N TYR A 124 -21.43 5.50 -9.82
CA TYR A 124 -22.46 6.23 -10.55
C TYR A 124 -23.79 5.47 -10.55
N SER A 125 -23.76 4.16 -10.78
CA SER A 125 -24.94 3.28 -10.74
C SER A 125 -25.60 3.28 -9.35
N LYS A 126 -24.79 3.27 -8.29
CA LYS A 126 -25.27 3.41 -6.90
C LYS A 126 -25.72 4.83 -6.54
N LYS A 127 -25.55 5.80 -7.44
CA LYS A 127 -25.76 7.24 -7.18
C LYS A 127 -25.05 7.72 -5.92
N ASP A 128 -23.83 7.23 -5.70
CA ASP A 128 -22.99 7.67 -4.59
C ASP A 128 -22.45 9.07 -4.88
N SER A 129 -23.25 10.08 -4.53
CA SER A 129 -22.92 11.48 -4.76
C SER A 129 -21.69 11.90 -3.99
N ASP A 130 -21.49 11.36 -2.79
CA ASP A 130 -20.42 11.78 -1.90
C ASP A 130 -19.07 11.28 -2.43
N ALA A 131 -19.00 10.01 -2.87
CA ALA A 131 -17.78 9.46 -3.45
C ALA A 131 -17.38 10.18 -4.75
N ILE A 132 -18.32 10.36 -5.69
CA ILE A 132 -18.03 11.02 -6.96
C ILE A 132 -17.66 12.49 -6.75
N ARG A 133 -18.39 13.21 -5.89
CA ARG A 133 -18.09 14.60 -5.57
C ARG A 133 -16.72 14.75 -4.94
N ARG A 134 -16.31 13.88 -4.01
CA ARG A 134 -14.95 13.93 -3.42
C ARG A 134 -13.87 13.77 -4.47
N ILE A 135 -14.04 12.84 -5.42
CA ILE A 135 -13.07 12.64 -6.50
C ILE A 135 -13.00 13.89 -7.40
N GLN A 136 -14.17 14.43 -7.79
CA GLN A 136 -14.25 15.64 -8.62
C GLN A 136 -13.67 16.88 -7.93
N ASP A 137 -14.01 17.08 -6.65
CA ASP A 137 -13.55 18.23 -5.86
C ASP A 137 -12.04 18.16 -5.60
N ALA A 138 -11.51 16.97 -5.35
CA ALA A 138 -10.08 16.82 -5.11
C ALA A 138 -9.27 16.82 -6.40
N GLY A 139 -9.83 16.37 -7.53
CA GLY A 139 -9.19 16.34 -8.84
C GLY A 139 -9.40 17.60 -9.68
N ASP A 140 -10.17 18.57 -9.16
CA ASP A 140 -10.62 19.78 -9.86
C ASP A 140 -11.13 19.48 -11.29
N CYS A 141 -11.91 18.42 -11.41
CA CYS A 141 -12.33 17.83 -12.68
C CYS A 141 -13.84 17.52 -12.69
N CYS A 142 -14.39 17.34 -13.89
CA CYS A 142 -15.79 16.95 -14.07
C CYS A 142 -15.87 15.70 -14.96
N GLY A 143 -16.72 14.76 -14.55
CA GLY A 143 -16.95 13.48 -15.23
C GLY A 143 -15.71 12.59 -15.42
N LEU A 144 -15.92 11.36 -15.88
CA LEU A 144 -14.84 10.38 -16.00
C LEU A 144 -13.96 10.65 -17.23
N HIS A 145 -14.47 10.35 -18.44
CA HIS A 145 -13.73 10.58 -19.69
C HIS A 145 -13.92 11.97 -20.27
N SER A 146 -15.01 12.63 -19.90
CA SER A 146 -15.40 13.95 -20.38
C SER A 146 -16.12 14.71 -19.27
N GLY A 147 -16.11 16.04 -19.31
CA GLY A 147 -16.81 16.93 -18.38
C GLY A 147 -18.28 16.58 -18.12
N LEU A 148 -18.92 15.95 -19.10
CA LEU A 148 -20.34 15.57 -19.11
C LEU A 148 -20.57 14.08 -18.78
N ASP A 149 -19.52 13.28 -18.81
CA ASP A 149 -19.62 11.83 -18.73
C ASP A 149 -19.70 11.37 -17.26
N MET A 150 -20.87 10.86 -16.86
CA MET A 150 -21.13 10.34 -15.52
C MET A 150 -20.71 11.33 -14.40
N ALA A 151 -20.89 12.63 -14.65
CA ALA A 151 -20.53 13.69 -13.73
C ALA A 151 -21.57 13.86 -12.61
N TRP A 152 -21.11 14.20 -11.41
CA TRP A 152 -21.96 14.78 -10.38
C TRP A 152 -22.04 16.31 -10.60
N PRO A 153 -23.18 16.97 -10.33
CA PRO A 153 -24.46 16.42 -9.88
C PRO A 153 -25.18 15.58 -10.96
N PHE A 154 -25.76 14.45 -10.53
CA PHE A 154 -26.40 13.48 -11.44
C PHE A 154 -27.54 14.11 -12.25
N PRO A 155 -27.68 13.78 -13.55
CA PRO A 155 -28.76 14.29 -14.38
C PRO A 155 -30.12 13.78 -13.85
N ALA A 156 -30.96 14.72 -13.44
CA ALA A 156 -32.33 14.51 -13.01
C ALA A 156 -33.25 15.50 -13.75
N LYS A 157 -34.58 15.37 -13.62
CA LYS A 157 -35.52 16.33 -14.22
C LYS A 157 -35.18 17.75 -13.74
N GLY A 158 -34.67 18.59 -14.64
CA GLY A 158 -34.26 19.98 -14.35
C GLY A 158 -32.78 20.20 -14.05
N VAL A 159 -31.94 19.15 -14.02
CA VAL A 159 -30.47 19.27 -13.84
C VAL A 159 -29.81 18.89 -15.16
N ARG A 160 -29.25 19.89 -15.86
CA ARG A 160 -28.49 19.67 -17.09
C ARG A 160 -27.15 18.98 -16.78
N PRO A 161 -26.63 18.12 -17.68
CA PRO A 161 -25.38 17.39 -17.46
C PRO A 161 -24.12 18.29 -17.41
N ASP A 162 -24.20 19.51 -17.92
CA ASP A 162 -23.15 20.53 -17.90
C ASP A 162 -23.11 21.36 -16.60
N ARG A 163 -23.99 21.07 -15.63
CA ARG A 163 -24.03 21.80 -14.37
C ARG A 163 -22.74 21.72 -13.56
N CYS A 164 -21.93 20.67 -13.74
CA CYS A 164 -20.59 20.58 -13.17
C CYS A 164 -19.65 21.62 -13.80
N LEU A 165 -19.66 21.72 -15.13
CA LEU A 165 -18.83 22.67 -15.88
C LEU A 165 -19.25 24.12 -15.62
N GLU A 166 -20.55 24.42 -15.64
CA GLU A 166 -21.06 25.78 -15.43
C GLU A 166 -20.88 26.27 -13.98
N ARG A 167 -20.97 25.37 -12.99
CA ARG A 167 -20.91 25.75 -11.57
C ARG A 167 -19.48 25.84 -11.03
N PHE A 168 -18.59 25.01 -11.53
CA PHE A 168 -17.23 24.89 -11.02
C PHE A 168 -16.16 25.35 -12.03
N GLU A 169 -16.56 25.74 -13.25
CA GLU A 169 -15.65 26.19 -14.33
C GLU A 169 -14.58 25.15 -14.71
N ARG A 170 -14.86 23.87 -14.44
CA ARG A 170 -13.96 22.73 -14.68
C ARG A 170 -14.25 22.10 -16.05
N THR A 171 -13.27 22.09 -16.95
CA THR A 171 -13.39 21.45 -18.27
C THR A 171 -12.57 20.16 -18.41
N ALA A 172 -11.75 19.84 -17.40
CA ALA A 172 -10.88 18.67 -17.41
C ALA A 172 -11.64 17.39 -17.04
N SER A 173 -11.27 16.27 -17.67
CA SER A 173 -11.75 14.93 -17.34
C SER A 173 -11.03 14.41 -16.09
N CYS A 174 -11.75 13.68 -15.23
CA CYS A 174 -11.16 13.11 -14.02
C CYS A 174 -10.25 11.91 -14.29
N PHE A 175 -10.36 11.28 -15.47
CA PHE A 175 -9.66 10.02 -15.76
C PHE A 175 -8.14 10.11 -15.55
N GLU A 176 -7.46 11.06 -16.19
CA GLU A 176 -6.00 11.15 -16.13
C GLU A 176 -5.50 11.55 -14.74
N GLY A 177 -6.14 12.54 -14.10
CA GLY A 177 -5.77 12.97 -12.75
C GLY A 177 -6.03 11.89 -11.69
N TRP A 178 -7.13 11.15 -11.82
CA TRP A 178 -7.48 10.07 -10.92
C TRP A 178 -6.56 8.85 -11.11
N ARG A 179 -6.21 8.52 -12.36
CA ARG A 179 -5.22 7.49 -12.70
C ARG A 179 -3.83 7.82 -12.13
N ALA A 180 -3.36 9.06 -12.28
CA ALA A 180 -2.07 9.48 -11.75
C ALA A 180 -2.01 9.34 -10.22
N ARG A 181 -3.11 9.61 -9.52
CA ARG A 181 -3.23 9.38 -8.07
C ARG A 181 -3.21 7.91 -7.72
N GLU A 182 -3.93 7.07 -8.45
CA GLU A 182 -3.88 5.62 -8.25
C GLU A 182 -2.46 5.08 -8.41
N GLN A 183 -1.76 5.46 -9.48
CA GLN A 183 -0.37 5.07 -9.73
C GLN A 183 0.57 5.56 -8.61
N SER A 184 0.37 6.78 -8.11
CA SER A 184 1.17 7.33 -7.02
C SER A 184 0.96 6.56 -5.72
N VAL A 185 -0.29 6.23 -5.37
CA VAL A 185 -0.63 5.47 -4.16
C VAL A 185 -0.15 4.03 -4.27
N ALA A 186 -0.33 3.38 -5.42
CA ALA A 186 0.17 2.03 -5.68
C ALA A 186 1.70 1.99 -5.62
N GLY A 187 2.37 2.98 -6.22
CA GLY A 187 3.82 3.14 -6.13
C GLY A 187 4.32 3.32 -4.69
N LEU A 188 3.60 4.10 -3.87
CA LEU A 188 3.91 4.25 -2.45
C LEU A 188 3.77 2.93 -1.68
N MET A 189 2.69 2.16 -1.92
CA MET A 189 2.52 0.84 -1.31
C MET A 189 3.62 -0.13 -1.74
N LEU A 190 4.01 -0.12 -3.01
CA LEU A 190 5.11 -0.95 -3.51
C LEU A 190 6.44 -0.56 -2.86
N ALA A 191 6.69 0.74 -2.69
CA ALA A 191 7.89 1.23 -2.00
C ALA A 191 7.94 0.76 -0.54
N VAL A 192 6.79 0.70 0.15
CA VAL A 192 6.71 0.12 1.50
C VAL A 192 7.10 -1.36 1.48
N VAL A 193 6.55 -2.16 0.56
CA VAL A 193 6.87 -3.60 0.45
C VAL A 193 8.36 -3.81 0.17
N ILE A 194 8.93 -3.08 -0.79
CA ILE A 194 10.37 -3.14 -1.09
C ILE A 194 11.19 -2.69 0.14
N GLY A 195 10.74 -1.66 0.84
CA GLY A 195 11.39 -1.16 2.05
C GLY A 195 11.43 -2.18 3.19
N VAL A 196 10.35 -2.96 3.39
CA VAL A 196 10.32 -4.08 4.35
C VAL A 196 11.31 -5.16 3.91
N PHE A 197 11.24 -5.59 2.64
CA PHE A 197 12.12 -6.62 2.10
C PHE A 197 13.61 -6.27 2.26
N LEU A 198 14.00 -5.03 1.94
CA LEU A 198 15.38 -4.56 2.11
C LEU A 198 15.82 -4.54 3.58
N TRP A 199 14.93 -4.17 4.49
CA TRP A 199 15.20 -4.19 5.92
C TRP A 199 15.38 -5.62 6.44
N GLU A 200 14.54 -6.57 6.00
CA GLU A 200 14.72 -7.99 6.29
C GLU A 200 16.06 -8.52 5.77
N CYS A 201 16.44 -8.17 4.54
CA CYS A 201 17.74 -8.53 3.96
C CYS A 201 18.91 -7.92 4.76
N SER A 202 18.82 -6.66 5.17
CA SER A 202 19.87 -5.96 5.94
C SER A 202 20.07 -6.53 7.33
N LEU A 203 19.02 -7.06 7.98
CA LEU A 203 19.14 -7.74 9.27
C LEU A 203 19.79 -9.12 9.15
N ARG A 204 19.83 -9.68 7.94
CA ARG A 204 20.30 -11.03 7.66
C ARG A 204 21.75 -11.10 7.16
N SER A 205 22.32 -10.00 6.66
CA SER A 205 23.72 -9.89 6.21
C SER A 205 24.67 -9.61 7.37
#